data_AF-A0A2A4TH29-F1
#
_entry.id   AF-A0A2A4TH29-F1
#
_cell.length_a   1.000
_cell.length_b   1.000
_cell.length_c   1.000
_cell.angle_alpha   90.00
_cell.angle_beta   90.00
_cell.angle_gamma   90.00
#
_symmetry.space_group_name_H-M   'P 1'
#
loop_
_entity.id
_entity.type
_entity.pdbx_description
1 polymer ?
#
loop_
_entity_poly.entity_id
_entity_poly.type
_entity_poly.pdbx_seq_one_letter_code
_entity_poly.pdbx_strand_id
1 'polypeptide(L)'
;MKIVKYIMAAALLTSVSAGMAVQAAEKAKKDPMQLVRGAKAWAKTCNRCHNMRAPKELTDQEWEVSATHMRVRANLPGDMVRDIIVFLKASNNEKVE
;
A
#
# COMPACT_ATOMS: atom_id res chain seq x y z
N MET A 1 -5.65 48.25 -12.56
CA MET A 1 -5.31 47.85 -11.17
C MET A 1 -6.28 46.82 -10.56
N LYS A 2 -7.61 46.96 -10.72
CA LYS A 2 -8.58 45.96 -10.20
C LYS A 2 -8.45 44.58 -10.86
N ILE A 3 -8.21 44.54 -12.18
CA ILE A 3 -8.03 43.32 -12.97
C ILE A 3 -6.80 42.50 -12.51
N VAL A 4 -5.67 43.17 -12.26
CA VAL A 4 -4.45 42.52 -11.74
C VAL A 4 -4.66 41.97 -10.33
N LYS A 5 -5.46 42.64 -9.50
CA LYS A 5 -5.82 42.17 -8.15
C LYS A 5 -6.72 40.93 -8.18
N TYR A 6 -7.63 40.82 -9.14
CA TYR A 6 -8.46 39.63 -9.32
C TYR A 6 -7.68 38.43 -9.89
N ILE A 7 -6.72 38.68 -10.80
CA ILE A 7 -5.84 37.63 -11.34
C ILE A 7 -4.93 37.05 -10.24
N MET A 8 -4.36 37.89 -9.39
CA MET A 8 -3.53 37.44 -8.25
C MET A 8 -4.36 36.65 -7.22
N ALA A 9 -5.58 37.08 -6.91
CA ALA A 9 -6.47 36.36 -5.99
C ALA A 9 -6.87 34.98 -6.55
N ALA A 10 -7.18 34.89 -7.84
CA ALA A 10 -7.50 33.63 -8.51
C ALA A 10 -6.30 32.66 -8.55
N ALA A 11 -5.08 33.16 -8.77
CA ALA A 11 -3.85 32.35 -8.75
C ALA A 11 -3.48 31.84 -7.34
N LEU A 12 -3.84 32.60 -6.29
CA LEU A 12 -3.65 32.15 -4.90
C LEU A 12 -4.66 31.05 -4.52
N LEU A 13 -5.89 31.10 -5.04
CA LEU A 13 -6.95 30.11 -4.77
C LEU A 13 -6.66 28.75 -5.42
N THR A 14 -6.09 28.74 -6.63
CA THR A 14 -5.75 27.49 -7.34
C THR A 14 -4.54 26.77 -6.76
N SER A 15 -3.55 27.50 -6.24
CA SER A 15 -2.33 26.91 -5.65
C SER A 15 -2.56 26.24 -4.29
N VAL A 16 -3.47 26.77 -3.46
CA VAL A 16 -3.82 26.16 -2.15
C VAL A 16 -4.51 24.79 -2.33
N SER A 17 -5.31 24.65 -3.39
CA SER A 17 -6.09 23.42 -3.64
C SER A 17 -5.20 22.24 -4.06
N ALA A 18 -4.12 22.50 -4.79
CA ALA A 18 -3.17 21.48 -5.23
C ALA A 18 -2.28 20.95 -4.09
N GLY A 19 -1.90 21.82 -3.14
CA GLY A 19 -1.04 21.43 -2.00
C GLY A 19 -1.71 20.46 -1.03
N MET A 20 -3.01 20.61 -0.79
CA MET A 20 -3.78 19.73 0.11
C MET A 20 -3.94 18.31 -0.45
N ALA A 21 -4.10 18.16 -1.77
CA ALA A 21 -4.25 16.86 -2.42
C ALA A 21 -2.98 16.00 -2.33
N VAL A 22 -1.81 16.62 -2.46
CA VAL A 22 -0.50 15.93 -2.36
C VAL A 22 -0.23 15.43 -0.94
N GLN A 23 -0.52 16.24 0.08
CA GLN A 23 -0.34 15.84 1.48
C GLN A 23 -1.29 14.71 1.90
N ALA A 24 -2.53 14.69 1.42
CA ALA A 24 -3.46 13.60 1.67
C ALA A 24 -2.98 12.27 1.04
N ALA A 25 -2.42 12.32 -0.16
CA ALA A 25 -1.84 11.17 -0.85
C ALA A 25 -0.58 10.64 -0.13
N GLU A 26 0.24 11.53 0.45
CA GLU A 26 1.41 11.15 1.24
C GLU A 26 1.06 10.58 2.62
N LYS A 27 0.07 11.16 3.32
CA LYS A 27 -0.40 10.62 4.62
C LYS A 27 -1.06 9.26 4.49
N ALA A 28 -1.74 8.99 3.38
CA ALA A 28 -2.25 7.66 3.04
C ALA A 28 -1.12 6.63 2.83
N LYS A 29 0.14 7.07 2.67
CA LYS A 29 1.26 6.21 2.24
C LYS A 29 1.98 5.46 3.36
N LYS A 30 1.68 5.72 4.64
CA LYS A 30 2.28 4.95 5.77
C LYS A 30 1.29 4.80 6.92
N ASP A 31 0.31 3.91 6.79
CA ASP A 31 -0.48 3.39 7.91
C ASP A 31 0.34 2.26 8.60
N PRO A 32 0.91 2.46 9.80
CA PRO A 32 1.67 1.42 10.49
C PRO A 32 0.80 0.21 10.86
N MET A 33 -0.52 0.41 10.99
CA MET A 33 -1.46 -0.68 11.26
C MET A 33 -1.65 -1.59 10.05
N GLN A 34 -1.31 -1.14 8.84
CA GLN A 34 -1.36 -1.97 7.65
C GLN A 34 -0.45 -3.21 7.78
N LEU A 35 0.78 -3.01 8.26
CA LEU A 35 1.73 -4.10 8.47
C LEU A 35 1.21 -5.10 9.52
N VAL A 36 0.64 -4.58 10.62
CA VAL A 36 0.07 -5.42 11.69
C VAL A 36 -1.14 -6.22 11.22
N ARG A 37 -2.05 -5.58 10.45
CA ARG A 37 -3.21 -6.27 9.84
C ARG A 37 -2.74 -7.35 8.87
N GLY A 38 -1.73 -7.05 8.05
CA GLY A 38 -1.10 -7.99 7.13
C GLY A 38 -0.55 -9.23 7.81
N ALA A 39 0.27 -9.03 8.85
CA ALA A 39 0.86 -10.13 9.63
C ALA A 39 -0.23 -11.04 10.23
N LYS A 40 -1.27 -10.44 10.83
CA LYS A 40 -2.40 -11.16 11.42
C LYS A 40 -3.21 -11.93 10.37
N ALA A 41 -3.48 -11.31 9.21
CA ALA A 41 -4.23 -11.93 8.13
C ALA A 41 -3.46 -13.11 7.51
N TRP A 42 -2.16 -12.93 7.27
CA TRP A 42 -1.27 -13.97 6.76
C TRP A 42 -1.23 -15.18 7.70
N ALA A 43 -0.96 -14.95 8.99
CA ALA A 43 -0.88 -16.00 10.01
C ALA A 43 -2.18 -16.81 10.17
N LYS A 44 -3.34 -16.18 9.96
CA LYS A 44 -4.66 -16.82 10.08
C LYS A 44 -5.16 -17.52 8.83
N THR A 45 -4.64 -17.14 7.66
CA THR A 45 -5.29 -17.48 6.38
C THR A 45 -4.41 -18.32 5.48
N CYS A 46 -3.10 -18.08 5.44
CA CYS A 46 -2.23 -18.62 4.40
C CYS A 46 -1.80 -20.08 4.63
N ASN A 47 -2.06 -20.67 5.80
CA ASN A 47 -1.85 -22.11 6.06
C ASN A 47 -3.12 -22.97 5.88
N ARG A 48 -4.23 -22.41 5.40
CA ARG A 48 -5.50 -23.15 5.30
C ARG A 48 -5.50 -24.25 4.23
N CYS A 49 -4.66 -24.12 3.20
CA CYS A 49 -4.67 -25.03 2.04
C CYS A 49 -3.32 -25.71 1.79
N HIS A 50 -2.21 -25.10 2.22
CA HIS A 50 -0.86 -25.66 2.12
C HIS A 50 0.00 -25.07 3.23
N ASN A 51 1.21 -25.57 3.42
CA ASN A 51 2.15 -25.00 4.38
C ASN A 51 2.47 -23.55 4.02
N MET A 52 2.49 -22.70 5.04
CA MET A 52 2.77 -21.28 4.86
C MET A 52 4.22 -21.09 4.43
N ARG A 53 4.43 -20.45 3.29
CA ARG A 53 5.77 -20.09 2.77
C ARG A 53 6.42 -19.06 3.69
N ALA A 54 7.70 -19.21 3.99
CA ALA A 54 8.42 -18.22 4.80
C ALA A 54 8.54 -16.89 4.03
N PRO A 55 8.40 -15.72 4.69
CA PRO A 55 8.47 -14.43 4.00
C PRO A 55 9.76 -14.21 3.20
N LYS A 56 10.89 -14.79 3.64
CA LYS A 56 12.20 -14.68 2.97
C LYS A 56 12.35 -15.53 1.70
N GLU A 57 11.34 -16.33 1.33
CA GLU A 57 11.41 -17.19 0.14
C GLU A 57 11.30 -16.44 -1.19
N LEU A 58 10.71 -15.24 -1.20
CA LEU A 58 10.39 -14.50 -2.42
C LEU A 58 10.79 -13.02 -2.31
N THR A 59 11.19 -12.45 -3.45
CA THR A 59 11.42 -11.02 -3.67
C THR A 59 10.13 -10.21 -3.50
N ASP A 60 10.25 -8.89 -3.45
CA ASP A 60 9.10 -8.00 -3.37
C ASP A 60 8.16 -8.19 -4.57
N GLN A 61 8.73 -8.33 -5.76
CA GLN A 61 7.97 -8.48 -7.00
C GLN A 61 7.25 -9.83 -7.05
N GLU A 62 7.92 -10.90 -6.63
CA GLU A 62 7.34 -12.23 -6.57
C GLU A 62 6.22 -12.33 -5.52
N TRP A 63 6.34 -11.62 -4.39
CA TRP A 63 5.25 -11.55 -3.41
C TRP A 63 4.02 -10.82 -3.94
N GLU A 64 4.20 -9.75 -4.72
CA GLU A 64 3.09 -9.05 -5.37
C GLU A 64 2.30 -10.01 -6.28
N VAL A 65 3.01 -10.76 -7.12
CA VAL A 65 2.41 -11.73 -8.05
C VAL A 65 1.78 -12.89 -7.28
N SER A 66 2.51 -13.50 -6.36
CA SER A 66 2.07 -14.71 -5.64
C SER A 66 0.87 -14.44 -4.75
N ALA A 67 0.90 -13.35 -3.97
CA ALA A 67 -0.23 -12.98 -3.11
C ALA A 67 -1.44 -12.55 -3.94
N THR A 68 -1.24 -11.84 -5.06
CA THR A 68 -2.34 -11.49 -5.98
C THR A 68 -2.98 -12.72 -6.61
N HIS A 69 -2.19 -13.72 -6.99
CA HIS A 69 -2.71 -15.01 -7.43
C HIS A 69 -3.50 -15.69 -6.30
N MET A 70 -2.97 -15.71 -5.08
CA MET A 70 -3.65 -16.28 -3.91
C MET A 70 -4.92 -15.54 -3.52
N ARG A 71 -5.04 -14.24 -3.81
CA ARG A 71 -6.30 -13.51 -3.64
C ARG A 71 -7.45 -14.21 -4.35
N VAL A 72 -7.23 -14.62 -5.60
CA VAL A 72 -8.25 -15.31 -6.41
C VAL A 72 -8.43 -16.74 -5.91
N ARG A 73 -7.35 -17.46 -5.63
CA ARG A 73 -7.41 -18.87 -5.22
C ARG A 73 -8.06 -19.09 -3.85
N ALA A 74 -7.81 -18.18 -2.90
CA ALA A 74 -8.35 -18.24 -1.55
C ALA A 74 -9.54 -17.30 -1.32
N ASN A 75 -10.02 -16.63 -2.39
CA ASN A 75 -11.12 -15.66 -2.36
C ASN A 75 -10.95 -14.58 -1.28
N LEU A 76 -9.78 -13.94 -1.24
CA LEU A 76 -9.45 -12.91 -0.24
C LEU A 76 -10.00 -11.54 -0.66
N PRO A 77 -10.51 -10.74 0.30
CA PRO A 77 -10.77 -9.32 0.09
C PRO A 77 -9.53 -8.57 -0.41
N GLY A 78 -9.75 -7.53 -1.20
CA GLY A 78 -8.65 -6.81 -1.86
C GLY A 78 -7.78 -5.99 -0.92
N ASP A 79 -8.39 -5.40 0.10
CA ASP A 79 -7.70 -4.73 1.20
C ASP A 79 -6.86 -5.71 2.02
N MET A 80 -7.42 -6.87 2.36
CA MET A 80 -6.71 -7.91 3.10
C MET A 80 -5.46 -8.38 2.36
N VAL A 81 -5.53 -8.65 1.05
CA VAL A 81 -4.33 -9.09 0.32
C VAL A 81 -3.27 -8.00 0.22
N ARG A 82 -3.68 -6.72 0.09
CA ARG A 82 -2.71 -5.60 0.08
C ARG A 82 -2.00 -5.48 1.41
N ASP A 83 -2.71 -5.64 2.52
CA ASP A 83 -2.10 -5.64 3.85
C ASP A 83 -1.12 -6.81 4.00
N ILE A 84 -1.48 -8.02 3.52
CA ILE A 84 -0.59 -9.19 3.50
C ILE A 84 0.67 -8.93 2.66
N ILE A 85 0.55 -8.32 1.48
CA ILE A 85 1.68 -7.98 0.61
C ILE A 85 2.63 -7.01 1.32
N VAL A 86 2.10 -5.97 1.98
CA VAL A 86 2.91 -5.01 2.75
C VAL A 86 3.69 -5.71 3.85
N PHE A 87 3.05 -6.64 4.57
CA PHE A 87 3.74 -7.44 5.58
C PHE A 87 4.85 -8.32 5.00
N LEU A 88 4.58 -9.02 3.90
CA LEU A 88 5.54 -9.95 3.28
C LEU A 88 6.78 -9.22 2.77
N LYS A 89 6.61 -8.10 2.08
CA LYS A 89 7.71 -7.23 1.62
C LYS A 89 8.51 -6.62 2.77
N ALA A 90 7.83 -6.23 3.85
CA ALA A 90 8.54 -5.72 5.03
C ALA A 90 9.33 -6.81 5.77
N SER A 91 9.06 -8.10 5.49
CA SER A 91 9.60 -9.25 6.23
C SER A 91 10.54 -10.14 5.43
N ASN A 92 10.68 -9.91 4.12
CA ASN A 92 11.51 -10.74 3.24
C ASN A 92 12.99 -10.34 3.24
N ASN A 93 13.36 -9.19 3.83
CA ASN A 93 14.73 -8.67 3.94
C ASN A 93 15.56 -8.81 2.65
N GLU A 94 15.02 -8.29 1.54
CA GLU A 94 15.68 -8.34 0.24
C GLU A 94 17.14 -7.81 0.30
N LYS A 95 18.11 -8.70 0.06
CA LYS A 95 19.35 -8.37 -0.64
C LYS A 95 19.30 -9.11 -1.96
N VAL A 96 18.97 -8.38 -3.02
CA VAL A 96 19.15 -8.88 -4.40
C VAL A 96 20.63 -8.68 -4.72
N GLU A 97 21.39 -9.77 -4.85
CA GLU A 97 22.67 -9.76 -5.57
C GLU A 97 22.42 -9.89 -7.08
#